data_AF-A0A0F9GYY0-F1
#
_entry.id   AF-A0A0F9GYY0-F1
#
_cell.length_a   1.000
_cell.length_b   1.000
_cell.length_c   1.000
_cell.angle_alpha   90.00
_cell.angle_beta   90.00
_cell.angle_gamma   90.00
#
_symmetry.space_group_name_H-M   'P 1'
#
loop_
_entity.id
_entity.type
_entity.pdbx_description
1 polymer ?
#
loop_
_entity_poly.entity_id
_entity_poly.type
_entity_poly.pdbx_seq_one_letter_code
_entity_poly.pdbx_strand_id
1 'polypeptide(L)'
;MAKKKKKAGEQLPLIDVGPKNLKEILAAVKIYLGHQGDRLASLKKEIAGKQHVLELVKAAKLVPLKDGVIRFECGGEIISIEPRDEVIRIKKAKKAKK
;
A
#
# COMPACT_ATOMS: atom_id res chain seq x y z
N MET A 1 -31.44 -37.51 39.57
CA MET A 1 -31.65 -36.26 38.79
C MET A 1 -31.31 -36.51 37.34
N ALA A 2 -32.30 -36.51 36.44
CA ALA A 2 -32.13 -36.94 35.04
C ALA A 2 -31.45 -35.85 34.18
N LYS A 3 -30.37 -36.20 33.47
CA LYS A 3 -29.73 -35.36 32.45
C LYS A 3 -30.70 -35.16 31.27
N LYS A 4 -31.22 -33.93 31.09
CA LYS A 4 -31.98 -33.55 29.88
C LYS A 4 -31.06 -33.64 28.65
N LYS A 5 -31.30 -34.61 27.77
CA LYS A 5 -30.67 -34.66 26.44
C LYS A 5 -31.18 -33.46 25.63
N LYS A 6 -30.28 -32.54 25.23
CA LYS A 6 -30.61 -31.46 24.29
C LYS A 6 -30.84 -32.09 22.91
N LYS A 7 -32.04 -31.94 22.35
CA LYS A 7 -32.30 -32.28 20.95
C LYS A 7 -31.51 -31.30 20.09
N ALA A 8 -30.63 -31.80 19.21
CA ALA A 8 -30.01 -30.98 18.19
C ALA A 8 -31.12 -30.51 17.24
N GLY A 9 -31.41 -29.22 17.23
CA GLY A 9 -32.30 -28.64 16.22
C GLY A 9 -31.59 -28.60 14.88
N GLU A 10 -32.30 -28.91 13.79
CA GLU A 10 -31.79 -28.67 12.45
C GLU A 10 -31.56 -27.16 12.26
N GLN A 11 -30.35 -26.81 11.84
CA GLN A 11 -30.00 -25.43 11.53
C GLN A 11 -30.64 -25.05 10.19
N LEU A 12 -31.48 -24.01 10.17
CA LEU A 12 -32.04 -23.47 8.94
C LEU A 12 -30.92 -23.02 7.99
N PRO A 13 -31.07 -23.21 6.67
CA PRO A 13 -30.09 -22.72 5.70
C PRO A 13 -29.93 -21.21 5.83
N LEU A 14 -28.68 -20.73 5.75
CA LEU A 14 -28.36 -19.30 5.73
C LEU A 14 -29.13 -18.65 4.58
N ILE A 15 -30.07 -17.75 4.90
CA ILE A 15 -30.82 -16.99 3.89
C ILE A 15 -29.84 -16.01 3.25
N ASP A 16 -29.59 -16.19 1.96
CA ASP A 16 -28.71 -15.31 1.19
C ASP A 16 -29.49 -14.03 0.84
N VAL A 17 -29.59 -13.11 1.81
CA VAL A 17 -30.28 -11.82 1.65
C VAL A 17 -29.35 -10.84 0.94
N GLY A 18 -29.33 -10.93 -0.40
CA GLY A 18 -28.68 -9.97 -1.28
C GLY A 18 -29.65 -8.87 -1.76
N PRO A 19 -29.16 -7.66 -2.07
CA PRO A 19 -29.96 -6.66 -2.77
C PRO A 19 -30.42 -7.19 -4.14
N LYS A 20 -31.54 -6.68 -4.66
CA LYS A 20 -32.14 -7.15 -5.94
C LYS A 20 -31.17 -7.10 -7.13
N ASN A 21 -30.18 -6.20 -7.08
CA ASN A 21 -29.15 -5.99 -8.10
C ASN A 21 -27.77 -6.59 -7.72
N LEU A 22 -27.74 -7.61 -6.87
CA LEU A 22 -26.50 -8.29 -6.42
C LEU A 22 -25.53 -8.60 -7.57
N LYS A 23 -26.04 -9.11 -8.70
CA LYS A 23 -25.20 -9.47 -9.87
C LYS A 23 -24.50 -8.26 -10.49
N GLU A 24 -25.19 -7.13 -10.59
CA GLU A 24 -24.63 -5.89 -11.15
C GLU A 24 -23.58 -5.30 -10.19
N ILE A 25 -23.87 -5.33 -8.89
CA ILE A 25 -22.93 -4.89 -7.85
C ILE A 25 -21.66 -5.74 -7.89
N LEU A 26 -21.78 -7.06 -7.95
CA LEU A 26 -20.62 -7.96 -8.01
C LEU A 26 -19.79 -7.76 -9.28
N ALA A 27 -20.44 -7.51 -10.42
CA ALA A 27 -19.74 -7.19 -11.66
C ALA A 27 -18.97 -5.86 -11.55
N ALA A 28 -19.60 -4.81 -11.02
CA ALA A 28 -18.98 -3.51 -10.82
C ALA A 28 -17.79 -3.59 -9.83
N VAL A 29 -17.93 -4.33 -8.73
CA VAL A 29 -16.85 -4.54 -7.75
C VAL A 29 -15.67 -5.27 -8.39
N LYS A 30 -15.90 -6.28 -9.22
CA LYS A 30 -14.82 -7.01 -9.91
C LYS A 30 -14.03 -6.10 -10.85
N ILE A 31 -14.72 -5.24 -11.60
CA ILE A 31 -14.08 -4.26 -12.49
C ILE A 31 -13.26 -3.25 -11.68
N TYR A 32 -13.84 -2.71 -10.61
CA TYR A 32 -13.15 -1.78 -9.70
C TYR A 32 -11.88 -2.40 -9.11
N LEU A 33 -11.94 -3.64 -8.62
CA LEU A 33 -10.77 -4.34 -8.07
C LEU A 33 -9.68 -4.55 -9.13
N GLY A 34 -10.05 -4.80 -10.38
CA GLY A 34 -9.12 -4.84 -11.51
C GLY A 34 -8.36 -3.52 -11.67
N HIS A 35 -9.09 -2.41 -11.80
CA HIS A 35 -8.49 -1.07 -11.92
C HIS A 35 -7.65 -0.68 -10.69
N GLN A 36 -8.08 -1.07 -9.49
CA GLN A 36 -7.31 -0.84 -8.27
C GLN A 36 -5.99 -1.62 -8.30
N GLY A 37 -6.00 -2.85 -8.80
CA GLY A 37 -4.81 -3.67 -9.00
C GLY A 37 -3.81 -3.00 -9.96
N ASP A 38 -4.29 -2.54 -11.12
CA ASP A 38 -3.46 -1.85 -12.11
C ASP A 38 -2.85 -0.56 -11.56
N ARG A 39 -3.66 0.24 -10.85
CA ARG A 39 -3.21 1.45 -10.17
C ARG A 39 -2.10 1.14 -9.17
N LEU A 40 -2.25 0.10 -8.35
CA LEU A 40 -1.24 -0.29 -7.37
C LEU A 40 0.04 -0.78 -8.04
N ALA A 41 -0.06 -1.53 -9.15
CA ALA A 41 1.09 -1.97 -9.92
C ALA A 41 1.86 -0.78 -10.52
N SER A 42 1.15 0.18 -11.11
CA SER A 42 1.74 1.41 -11.65
C SER A 42 2.38 2.27 -10.56
N LEU A 43 1.71 2.45 -9.41
CA LEU A 43 2.28 3.17 -8.26
C LEU A 43 3.56 2.51 -7.75
N LYS A 44 3.64 1.17 -7.71
CA LYS A 44 4.88 0.47 -7.32
C LYS A 44 6.02 0.75 -8.29
N LYS A 45 5.75 0.74 -9.60
CA LYS A 45 6.75 1.07 -10.62
C LYS A 45 7.22 2.52 -10.50
N GLU A 46 6.29 3.45 -10.27
CA GLU A 46 6.60 4.87 -10.06
C GLU A 46 7.48 5.08 -8.82
N ILE A 47 7.15 4.43 -7.70
CA ILE A 47 7.95 4.49 -6.46
C ILE A 47 9.36 3.95 -6.70
N ALA A 48 9.49 2.81 -7.39
CA ALA A 48 10.79 2.22 -7.72
C ALA A 48 11.62 3.16 -8.59
N GLY A 49 11.02 3.77 -9.62
CA GLY A 49 11.68 4.77 -10.46
C GLY A 49 12.15 6.00 -9.66
N LYS A 50 11.29 6.53 -8.79
CA LYS A 50 11.65 7.64 -7.89
C LYS A 50 12.82 7.30 -6.97
N GLN A 51 12.81 6.11 -6.37
CA GLN A 51 13.91 5.64 -5.51
C GLN A 51 15.21 5.53 -6.30
N HIS A 52 15.15 5.00 -7.51
CA HIS A 52 16.33 4.88 -8.36
C HIS A 52 16.92 6.25 -8.73
N VAL A 53 16.08 7.23 -9.10
CA VAL A 53 16.52 8.61 -9.35
C VAL A 53 17.19 9.21 -8.11
N LEU A 54 16.61 9.00 -6.92
CA LEU A 54 17.20 9.47 -5.66
C LEU A 54 18.55 8.81 -5.36
N GLU A 55 18.70 7.51 -5.60
CA GLU A 55 19.97 6.78 -5.44
C GLU A 55 21.05 7.32 -6.37
N LEU A 56 20.71 7.55 -7.64
CA LEU A 56 21.63 8.14 -8.62
C LEU A 56 22.06 9.56 -8.21
N VAL A 57 21.12 10.38 -7.73
CA VAL A 57 21.43 11.74 -7.26
C VAL A 57 22.29 11.74 -6.00
N LYS A 58 22.03 10.81 -5.05
CA LYS A 58 22.89 10.60 -3.88
C LYS A 58 24.29 10.16 -4.28
N ALA A 59 24.41 9.24 -5.23
CA ALA A 59 25.69 8.77 -5.75
C ALA A 59 26.46 9.89 -6.46
N ALA A 60 25.76 10.79 -7.15
CA ALA A 60 26.34 11.97 -7.80
C ALA A 60 26.83 13.04 -6.81
N LYS A 61 26.54 12.90 -5.50
CA LYS A 61 26.96 13.83 -4.43
C LYS A 61 26.60 15.29 -4.74
N LEU A 62 25.45 15.51 -5.37
CA LEU A 62 24.95 16.85 -5.65
C LEU A 62 24.69 17.60 -4.34
N VAL A 63 25.15 18.84 -4.28
CA VAL A 63 25.02 19.69 -3.10
C VAL A 63 23.64 20.37 -3.15
N PRO A 64 22.84 20.32 -2.07
CA PRO A 64 21.60 21.08 -2.00
C PRO A 64 21.87 22.59 -2.05
N LEU A 65 20.91 23.32 -2.62
CA LEU A 65 20.93 24.78 -2.64
C LEU A 65 20.66 25.35 -1.23
N LYS A 66 20.73 26.68 -1.10
CA LYS A 66 20.50 27.38 0.18
C LYS A 66 19.12 27.13 0.80
N ASP A 67 18.14 26.73 -0.03
CA ASP A 67 16.78 26.37 0.38
C ASP A 67 16.63 24.87 0.75
N GLY A 68 17.72 24.10 0.71
CA GLY A 68 17.73 22.66 1.01
C GLY A 68 17.28 21.77 -0.15
N VAL A 69 16.89 22.36 -1.30
CA VAL A 69 16.43 21.62 -2.49
C VAL A 69 17.60 21.35 -3.42
N ILE A 70 17.66 20.16 -4.02
CA ILE A 70 18.61 19.85 -5.08
C ILE A 70 17.92 20.13 -6.42
N ARG A 71 18.43 21.10 -7.19
CA ARG A 71 17.94 21.38 -8.55
C ARG A 71 19.08 21.27 -9.55
N PHE A 72 18.85 20.54 -10.64
CA PHE A 72 19.81 20.39 -11.72
C PHE A 72 19.11 20.11 -13.05
N GLU A 73 19.77 20.43 -14.16
CA GLU A 73 19.32 20.09 -15.50
C GLU A 73 20.02 18.81 -15.97
N CYS A 74 19.27 17.88 -16.55
CA CYS A 74 19.80 16.66 -17.14
C CYS A 74 19.00 16.31 -18.39
N GLY A 75 19.65 16.26 -19.56
CA GLY A 75 19.00 15.84 -20.80
C GLY A 75 17.84 16.73 -21.27
N GLY A 76 17.85 18.03 -20.92
CA GLY A 76 16.77 18.98 -21.26
C GLY A 76 15.60 18.98 -20.28
N GLU A 77 15.65 18.17 -19.22
CA GLU A 77 14.68 18.20 -18.12
C GLU A 77 15.27 18.87 -16.89
N ILE A 78 14.45 19.66 -16.19
CA ILE A 78 14.80 20.26 -14.90
C ILE A 78 14.32 19.31 -13.79
N ILE A 79 15.27 18.73 -13.06
CA ILE A 79 15.01 17.82 -11.95
C ILE A 79 15.13 18.61 -10.65
N SER A 80 14.04 18.66 -9.89
CA SER A 80 13.98 19.26 -8.56
C SER A 80 13.66 18.19 -7.53
N ILE A 81 14.58 17.96 -6.59
CA ILE A 81 14.44 17.01 -5.49
C ILE A 81 14.32 17.79 -4.19
N GLU A 82 13.12 17.76 -3.64
CA GLU A 82 12.81 18.29 -2.33
C GLU A 82 13.24 17.29 -1.24
N PRO A 83 13.84 17.76 -0.13
CA PRO A 83 14.05 16.92 1.03
C PRO A 83 12.68 16.58 1.64
N ARG A 84 12.14 15.39 1.37
CA ARG A 84 10.97 14.88 2.08
C ARG A 84 11.43 14.19 3.36
N ASP A 85 10.75 14.50 4.47
CA ASP A 85 10.96 13.93 5.79
C ASP A 85 11.27 12.43 5.71
N GLU A 86 12.50 12.10 6.09
CA GLU A 86 13.00 10.75 6.20
C GLU A 86 12.07 9.96 7.11
N VAL A 87 11.46 8.89 6.61
CA VAL A 87 10.64 8.00 7.44
C VAL A 87 11.57 7.28 8.43
N ILE A 88 11.73 7.85 9.63
CA ILE A 88 12.50 7.26 10.73
C ILE A 88 11.71 6.08 11.30
N ARG A 89 12.18 4.85 11.05
CA ARG A 89 11.65 3.63 11.67
C ARG A 89 12.55 3.16 12.80
N ILE A 90 12.11 3.34 14.04
CA ILE A 90 12.79 2.86 15.25
C ILE A 90 12.25 1.47 15.62
N LYS A 91 13.11 0.45 15.68
CA LYS A 91 12.80 -0.86 16.29
C LYS A 91 13.57 -1.00 17.61
N LYS A 92 12.90 -1.38 18.70
CA LYS A 92 13.55 -1.70 19.98
C LYS A 92 14.39 -2.97 19.84
N ALA A 93 15.66 -2.91 20.22
CA ALA A 93 16.49 -4.08 20.39
C ALA A 93 15.94 -4.94 21.54
N LYS A 94 15.55 -6.20 21.27
CA LYS A 94 15.40 -7.18 22.34
C LYS A 94 16.80 -7.44 22.90
N LYS A 95 17.10 -6.89 24.08
CA LYS A 95 18.32 -7.24 24.81
C LYS A 95 18.35 -8.75 25.00
N ALA A 96 19.46 -9.39 24.60
CA ALA A 96 19.76 -10.77 24.91
C ALA A 96 19.64 -10.97 26.42
N LYS A 97 18.84 -11.95 26.86
CA LYS A 97 18.91 -12.44 28.24
C LYS A 97 20.27 -13.13 28.37
N LYS A 98 21.10 -12.57 29.25
CA LYS A 98 22.31 -13.18 29.77
C LYS A 98 21.93 -14.31 30.72
#